data_AF-A0AAX2A3S9-F1
#
_entry.id   AF-A0AAX2A3S9-F1
#
_cell.length_a   1.000
_cell.length_b   1.000
_cell.length_c   1.000
_cell.angle_alpha   90.00
_cell.angle_beta   90.00
_cell.angle_gamma   90.00
#
_symmetry.space_group_name_H-M   'P 1'
#
loop_
_entity.id
_entity.type
_entity.pdbx_description
1 polymer ?
#
loop_
_entity_poly.entity_id
_entity_poly.type
_entity_poly.pdbx_seq_one_letter_code
_entity_poly.pdbx_strand_id
1 'polypeptide(L)'
;LELILRSEDRLNEIIKEELNEIKEKFSNPRRTEIEDSYDEIDVEDLIPNEPMVVTITHNGYVKRVPIKSYERQKRGGKGKVAVTTHDDDFIERFFVSNTHDTLMFVTNMGQLYWLKVYRIPEGSRTAKGKAVVNLINLRADEKIMAIIPTSDFDEAKSLTFFTKNGIVKRTSLSEFSNIRSNGVRA
;
A
#
# COMPACT_ATOMS: atom_id res chain seq x y z
N LEU A 1 -27.71 32.82 34.44
CA LEU A 1 -26.30 32.56 34.80
C LEU A 1 -26.11 31.17 35.41
N GLU A 2 -26.86 30.78 36.46
CA GLU A 2 -26.75 29.42 37.04
C GLU A 2 -27.01 28.28 36.05
N LEU A 3 -27.94 28.45 35.10
CA LEU A 3 -28.25 27.43 34.08
C LEU A 3 -27.09 27.14 33.11
N ILE A 4 -26.21 28.11 32.87
CA ILE A 4 -25.05 27.97 31.97
C ILE A 4 -23.88 27.31 32.72
N LEU A 5 -23.70 27.65 34.00
CA LEU A 5 -22.66 27.07 34.85
C LEU A 5 -22.94 25.62 35.26
N ARG A 6 -24.17 25.15 35.09
CA ARG A 6 -24.62 23.82 35.53
C ARG A 6 -24.68 22.79 34.39
N SER A 7 -24.49 23.21 33.15
CA SER A 7 -24.53 22.35 31.96
C SER A 7 -23.37 22.66 31.02
N GLU A 8 -22.44 21.72 30.91
CA GLU A 8 -21.27 21.81 30.04
C GLU A 8 -21.66 21.86 28.56
N ASP A 9 -22.71 21.14 28.16
CA ASP A 9 -23.23 21.17 26.77
C ASP A 9 -23.71 22.56 26.38
N ARG A 10 -24.43 23.24 27.28
CA ARG A 10 -24.94 24.59 27.03
C ARG A 10 -23.82 25.62 26.97
N LEU A 11 -22.77 25.44 27.76
CA LEU A 11 -21.56 26.26 27.69
C LEU A 11 -20.84 26.09 26.34
N ASN A 12 -20.68 24.86 25.87
CA ASN A 12 -20.05 24.57 24.57
C ASN A 12 -20.85 25.11 23.38
N GLU A 13 -22.19 25.07 23.43
CA GLU A 13 -23.05 25.71 22.43
C GLU A 13 -22.77 27.21 22.34
N ILE A 14 -22.74 27.90 23.49
CA ILE A 14 -22.47 29.34 23.56
C ILE A 14 -21.07 29.66 23.03
N ILE A 15 -20.05 28.91 23.43
CA ILE A 15 -18.67 29.08 22.92
C ILE A 15 -18.64 28.94 21.40
N LYS A 16 -19.38 27.97 20.84
CA LYS A 16 -19.44 27.74 19.40
C LYS A 16 -20.16 28.87 18.65
N GLU A 17 -21.24 29.39 19.22
CA GLU A 17 -21.95 30.57 18.70
C GLU A 17 -21.04 31.80 18.69
N GLU A 18 -20.37 32.09 19.81
CA GLU A 18 -19.43 33.22 19.93
C GLU A 18 -18.25 33.10 18.94
N LEU A 19 -17.65 31.91 18.81
CA LEU A 19 -16.56 31.67 17.87
C LEU A 19 -17.01 31.85 16.41
N ASN A 20 -18.23 31.46 16.06
CA ASN A 20 -18.77 31.68 14.72
C ASN A 20 -19.06 33.17 14.47
N GLU A 21 -19.58 33.90 15.46
CA GLU A 21 -19.81 35.35 15.35
C GLU A 21 -18.49 36.11 15.14
N ILE A 22 -17.43 35.74 15.88
CA ILE A 22 -16.08 36.29 15.69
C ILE A 22 -15.55 35.95 14.29
N LYS A 23 -15.72 34.71 13.85
CA LYS A 23 -15.29 34.27 12.52
C LYS A 23 -15.97 35.08 11.42
N GLU A 24 -17.30 35.28 11.48
CA GLU A 24 -18.01 36.07 10.46
C GLU A 24 -17.58 37.53 10.46
N LYS A 25 -17.41 38.13 11.64
CA LYS A 25 -17.06 39.55 11.77
C LYS A 25 -15.63 39.88 11.33
N PHE A 26 -14.69 38.95 11.52
CA PHE A 26 -13.26 39.18 11.27
C PHE A 26 -12.67 38.26 10.19
N SER A 27 -13.50 37.56 9.41
CA SER A 27 -13.05 36.70 8.31
C SER A 27 -12.33 37.52 7.23
N ASN A 28 -11.15 37.07 6.85
CA ASN A 28 -10.46 37.50 5.65
C ASN A 28 -10.10 36.29 4.78
N PRO A 29 -10.08 36.43 3.44
CA PRO A 29 -9.58 35.37 2.58
C PRO A 29 -8.10 35.11 2.89
N ARG A 30 -7.71 33.83 2.86
CA ARG A 30 -6.32 33.43 3.03
C ARG A 30 -5.49 34.09 1.92
N ARG A 31 -4.51 34.91 2.32
CA ARG A 31 -3.64 35.65 1.37
C ARG A 31 -2.52 34.79 0.78
N THR A 32 -2.16 33.72 1.47
CA THR A 32 -1.08 32.79 1.10
C THR A 32 -1.66 31.53 0.50
N GLU A 33 -1.10 31.07 -0.59
CA GLU A 33 -1.36 29.73 -1.11
C GLU A 33 -0.45 28.72 -0.41
N ILE A 34 -0.94 27.50 -0.17
CA ILE A 34 -0.07 26.39 0.21
C ILE A 34 0.32 25.76 -1.11
N GLU A 35 1.53 26.05 -1.57
CA GLU A 35 2.10 25.43 -2.75
C GLU A 35 2.87 24.20 -2.29
N ASP A 36 2.55 23.02 -2.85
CA ASP A 36 3.37 21.83 -2.64
C ASP A 36 4.75 22.13 -3.26
N SER A 37 5.79 22.09 -2.43
CA SER A 37 7.16 22.41 -2.87
C SER A 37 7.62 21.39 -3.91
N TYR A 38 7.86 21.83 -5.14
CA TYR A 38 8.48 21.01 -6.19
C TYR A 38 9.95 20.62 -5.91
N ASP A 39 10.54 21.17 -4.84
CA ASP A 39 11.92 20.85 -4.40
C ASP A 39 11.97 19.72 -3.35
N GLU A 40 10.81 19.21 -2.90
CA GLU A 40 10.78 17.97 -2.12
C GLU A 40 10.96 16.78 -3.06
N ILE A 41 12.22 16.46 -3.37
CA ILE A 41 12.59 15.22 -4.05
C ILE A 41 12.00 14.05 -3.23
N ASP A 42 11.03 13.33 -3.79
CA ASP A 42 10.55 12.10 -3.15
C ASP A 42 11.68 11.07 -3.24
N VAL A 43 11.80 10.21 -2.22
CA VAL A 43 12.73 9.08 -2.26
C VAL A 43 12.48 8.22 -3.51
N GLU A 44 11.25 8.19 -4.03
CA GLU A 44 10.90 7.53 -5.30
C GLU A 44 11.65 8.12 -6.52
N ASP A 45 11.88 9.43 -6.57
CA ASP A 45 12.56 10.11 -7.69
C ASP A 45 14.05 9.77 -7.77
N LEU A 46 14.65 9.41 -6.62
CA LEU A 46 16.04 8.96 -6.55
C LEU A 46 16.22 7.50 -6.96
N ILE A 47 15.12 6.76 -7.18
CA ILE A 47 15.15 5.33 -7.46
C ILE A 47 14.91 5.13 -8.96
N PRO A 48 15.82 4.45 -9.69
CA PRO A 48 15.65 4.22 -11.11
C PRO A 48 14.47 3.28 -11.37
N ASN A 49 13.71 3.58 -12.42
CA ASN A 49 12.59 2.76 -12.86
C ASN A 49 13.08 1.54 -13.67
N GLU A 50 13.22 0.39 -13.01
CA GLU A 50 13.80 -0.81 -13.60
C GLU A 50 12.92 -2.06 -13.42
N PRO A 51 12.93 -3.00 -14.38
CA PRO A 51 12.20 -4.24 -14.27
C PRO A 51 12.80 -5.18 -13.21
N MET A 52 11.98 -5.52 -12.24
CA MET A 52 12.31 -6.39 -11.12
C MET A 52 11.43 -7.65 -11.16
N VAL A 53 11.98 -8.76 -10.67
CA VAL A 53 11.20 -9.95 -10.35
C VAL A 53 10.91 -9.91 -8.85
N VAL A 54 9.63 -9.81 -8.51
CA VAL A 54 9.18 -9.91 -7.13
C VAL A 54 8.77 -11.35 -6.87
N THR A 55 9.26 -11.90 -5.76
CA THR A 55 9.01 -13.29 -5.37
C THR A 55 8.43 -13.32 -3.97
N ILE A 56 7.40 -14.14 -3.78
CA ILE A 56 6.70 -14.32 -2.51
C ILE A 56 6.65 -15.80 -2.20
N THR A 57 7.14 -16.15 -1.02
CA THR A 57 7.17 -17.53 -0.54
C THR A 57 5.90 -17.90 0.22
N HIS A 58 5.65 -19.20 0.38
CA HIS A 58 4.50 -19.70 1.13
C HIS A 58 4.47 -19.21 2.58
N ASN A 59 5.64 -19.08 3.21
CA ASN A 59 5.77 -18.52 4.56
C ASN A 59 5.65 -16.99 4.60
N GLY A 60 5.28 -16.34 3.49
CA GLY A 60 5.04 -14.90 3.43
C GLY A 60 6.32 -14.06 3.42
N TYR A 61 7.45 -14.60 2.95
CA TYR A 61 8.64 -13.80 2.71
C TYR A 61 8.60 -13.20 1.31
N VAL A 62 8.95 -11.92 1.20
CA VAL A 62 9.03 -11.20 -0.06
C VAL A 62 10.43 -10.64 -0.30
N LYS A 63 10.83 -10.65 -1.56
CA LYS A 63 12.04 -10.00 -2.06
C LYS A 63 11.84 -9.53 -3.49
N ARG A 64 12.61 -8.51 -3.88
CA ARG A 64 12.79 -8.13 -5.28
C ARG A 64 14.20 -8.49 -5.74
N VAL A 65 14.32 -8.89 -6.99
CA VAL A 65 15.59 -9.24 -7.62
C VAL A 65 15.60 -8.64 -9.03
N PRO A 66 16.70 -8.01 -9.48
CA PRO A 66 16.79 -7.52 -10.85
C PRO A 66 16.53 -8.61 -11.87
N ILE A 67 15.77 -8.32 -12.93
CA ILE A 67 15.44 -9.30 -13.96
C ILE A 67 16.69 -9.91 -14.63
N LYS A 68 17.77 -9.12 -14.73
CA LYS A 68 19.08 -9.54 -15.23
C LYS A 68 19.65 -10.75 -14.49
N SER A 69 19.34 -10.92 -13.20
CA SER A 69 19.79 -12.08 -12.41
C SER A 69 19.10 -13.38 -12.82
N TYR A 70 17.95 -13.31 -13.49
CA TYR A 70 17.18 -14.46 -13.99
C TYR A 70 17.46 -14.78 -15.46
N GLU A 71 18.30 -14.00 -16.15
CA GLU A 71 18.61 -14.24 -17.56
C GLU A 71 19.18 -15.63 -17.82
N ARG A 72 18.73 -16.23 -18.92
CA ARG A 72 19.09 -17.58 -19.32
C ARG A 72 20.54 -17.59 -19.79
N GLN A 73 21.41 -18.28 -19.06
CA GLN A 73 22.75 -18.57 -19.57
C GLN A 73 22.62 -19.48 -20.81
N LYS A 74 23.25 -19.11 -21.93
CA LYS A 74 23.25 -19.92 -23.16
C LYS A 74 24.03 -21.23 -22.92
N ARG A 75 23.33 -22.33 -22.61
CA ARG A 75 23.55 -23.76 -23.00
C ARG A 75 22.97 -24.72 -21.94
N GLY A 76 22.17 -25.68 -22.40
CA GLY A 76 22.00 -27.09 -21.96
C GLY A 76 22.22 -27.61 -20.53
N GLY A 77 22.35 -26.77 -19.50
CA GLY A 77 22.49 -27.20 -18.10
C GLY A 77 21.14 -27.21 -17.37
N LYS A 78 20.84 -28.27 -16.61
CA LYS A 78 19.67 -28.35 -15.71
C LYS A 78 19.54 -27.07 -14.88
N GLY A 79 18.30 -26.59 -14.75
CA GLY A 79 17.96 -25.26 -14.25
C GLY A 79 18.67 -24.86 -12.96
N LYS A 80 19.13 -23.59 -12.91
CA LYS A 80 19.72 -23.00 -11.71
C LYS A 80 18.64 -22.83 -10.64
N VAL A 81 18.90 -23.41 -9.47
CA VAL A 81 18.04 -23.34 -8.28
C VAL A 81 17.69 -21.88 -7.97
N ALA A 82 16.39 -21.58 -7.89
CA ALA A 82 15.90 -20.23 -7.63
C ALA A 82 15.93 -19.87 -6.14
N VAL A 83 15.82 -20.85 -5.23
CA VAL A 83 15.84 -20.70 -3.78
C VAL A 83 16.50 -21.94 -3.18
N THR A 84 17.41 -21.77 -2.23
CA THR A 84 17.91 -22.88 -1.41
C THR A 84 16.75 -23.38 -0.55
N THR A 85 16.16 -24.52 -0.92
CA THR A 85 15.14 -25.23 -0.15
C THR A 85 15.79 -25.86 1.08
N HIS A 86 16.09 -25.05 2.08
CA HIS A 86 16.02 -25.49 3.46
C HIS A 86 14.73 -24.93 4.05
N ASP A 87 13.96 -25.78 4.73
CA ASP A 87 12.75 -25.48 5.51
C ASP A 87 11.40 -25.41 4.77
N ASP A 88 11.11 -26.30 3.80
CA ASP A 88 9.78 -26.45 3.13
C ASP A 88 9.16 -25.17 2.54
N ASP A 89 9.92 -24.07 2.45
CA ASP A 89 9.46 -22.79 1.94
C ASP A 89 9.71 -22.72 0.43
N PHE A 90 8.63 -22.70 -0.34
CA PHE A 90 8.66 -22.61 -1.80
C PHE A 90 8.07 -21.28 -2.25
N ILE A 91 8.37 -20.91 -3.50
CA ILE A 91 7.79 -19.73 -4.14
C ILE A 91 6.31 -20.01 -4.40
N GLU A 92 5.41 -19.31 -3.72
CA GLU A 92 3.98 -19.39 -3.99
C GLU A 92 3.62 -18.54 -5.21
N ARG A 93 4.20 -17.34 -5.31
CA ARG A 93 3.92 -16.38 -6.39
C ARG A 93 5.18 -15.66 -6.83
N PHE A 94 5.26 -15.39 -8.12
CA PHE A 94 6.24 -14.46 -8.68
C PHE A 94 5.61 -13.67 -9.82
N PHE A 95 6.06 -12.44 -10.00
CA PHE A 95 5.65 -11.57 -11.11
C PHE A 95 6.78 -10.61 -11.46
N VAL A 96 6.72 -10.10 -12.68
CA VAL A 96 7.61 -9.04 -13.17
C VAL A 96 6.89 -7.71 -12.97
N SER A 97 7.55 -6.79 -12.28
CA SER A 97 7.04 -5.43 -12.04
C SER A 97 8.21 -4.46 -12.02
N ASN A 98 7.97 -3.22 -12.40
CA ASN A 98 8.97 -2.18 -12.29
C ASN A 98 9.11 -1.71 -10.84
N THR A 99 10.22 -1.06 -10.50
CA THR A 99 10.47 -0.52 -9.15
C THR A 99 9.42 0.50 -8.70
N HIS A 100 8.87 1.28 -9.63
CA HIS A 100 7.83 2.28 -9.37
C HIS A 100 6.40 1.71 -9.35
N ASP A 101 6.23 0.44 -9.77
CA ASP A 101 4.93 -0.21 -9.73
C ASP A 101 4.47 -0.44 -8.28
N THR A 102 3.18 -0.66 -8.14
CA THR A 102 2.49 -0.93 -6.90
C THR A 102 2.14 -2.40 -6.77
N LEU A 103 2.32 -2.96 -5.57
CA LEU A 103 1.69 -4.23 -5.19
C LEU A 103 0.55 -3.98 -4.22
N MET A 104 -0.65 -4.43 -4.59
CA MET A 104 -1.83 -4.41 -3.74
C MET A 104 -1.98 -5.75 -3.03
N PHE A 105 -2.11 -5.73 -1.70
CA PHE A 105 -2.32 -6.89 -0.85
C PHE A 105 -3.76 -6.85 -0.34
N VAL A 106 -4.55 -7.86 -0.72
CA VAL A 106 -5.94 -8.01 -0.28
C VAL A 106 -5.99 -9.07 0.82
N THR A 107 -6.64 -8.74 1.94
CA THR A 107 -6.68 -9.61 3.12
C THR A 107 -8.02 -10.33 3.29
N ASN A 108 -8.04 -11.35 4.15
CA ASN A 108 -9.24 -12.09 4.53
C ASN A 108 -10.32 -11.22 5.22
N MET A 109 -9.93 -10.07 5.77
CA MET A 109 -10.84 -9.11 6.39
C MET A 109 -11.38 -8.07 5.39
N GLY A 110 -11.04 -8.19 4.10
CA GLY A 110 -11.43 -7.23 3.08
C GLY A 110 -10.71 -5.89 3.20
N GLN A 111 -9.51 -5.86 3.79
CA GLN A 111 -8.63 -4.69 3.72
C GLN A 111 -7.74 -4.81 2.49
N LEU A 112 -7.42 -3.67 1.90
CA LEU A 112 -6.43 -3.53 0.85
C LEU A 112 -5.30 -2.62 1.34
N TYR A 113 -4.10 -3.16 1.27
CA TYR A 113 -2.85 -2.44 1.50
C TYR A 113 -2.12 -2.32 0.18
N TRP A 114 -1.32 -1.29 0.00
CA TRP A 114 -0.44 -1.19 -1.17
C TRP A 114 0.98 -0.86 -0.73
N LEU A 115 1.96 -1.41 -1.47
CA LEU A 115 3.37 -1.16 -1.26
C LEU A 115 4.04 -1.00 -2.62
N LYS A 116 4.80 0.08 -2.80
CA LYS A 116 5.66 0.27 -3.96
C LYS A 116 6.76 -0.79 -4.01
N VAL A 117 7.05 -1.30 -5.20
CA VAL A 117 8.03 -2.39 -5.39
C VAL A 117 9.40 -2.00 -4.85
N TYR A 118 9.84 -0.76 -5.02
CA TYR A 118 11.15 -0.32 -4.51
C TYR A 118 11.31 -0.44 -2.99
N ARG A 119 10.21 -0.40 -2.22
CA ARG A 119 10.23 -0.57 -0.75
C ARG A 119 10.45 -2.02 -0.31
N ILE A 120 10.34 -2.97 -1.23
CA ILE A 120 10.66 -4.37 -1.00
C ILE A 120 12.18 -4.53 -0.98
N PRO A 121 12.74 -5.28 -0.02
CA PRO A 121 14.18 -5.49 0.05
C PRO A 121 14.69 -6.17 -1.22
N GLU A 122 15.74 -5.57 -1.79
CA GLU A 122 16.53 -6.21 -2.82
C GLU A 122 17.35 -7.35 -2.23
N GLY A 123 17.35 -8.49 -2.90
CA GLY A 123 18.11 -9.66 -2.45
C GLY A 123 18.70 -10.44 -3.61
N SER A 124 19.62 -11.34 -3.29
CA SER A 124 20.07 -12.35 -4.24
C SER A 124 18.94 -13.36 -4.52
N ARG A 125 19.09 -14.13 -5.60
CA ARG A 125 18.16 -15.23 -5.92
C ARG A 125 18.00 -16.20 -4.75
N THR A 126 19.08 -16.55 -4.05
CA THR A 126 19.05 -17.50 -2.93
C THR A 126 18.63 -16.89 -1.59
N ALA A 127 18.55 -15.57 -1.46
CA ALA A 127 18.18 -14.91 -0.21
C ALA A 127 16.72 -15.20 0.18
N LYS A 128 16.42 -15.28 1.49
CA LYS A 128 15.05 -15.50 1.98
C LYS A 128 14.13 -14.29 1.76
N GLY A 129 14.67 -13.07 1.86
CA GLY A 129 13.88 -11.84 1.85
C GLY A 129 13.38 -11.44 3.23
N LYS A 130 12.36 -10.57 3.29
CA LYS A 130 11.75 -10.10 4.55
C LYS A 130 10.29 -10.54 4.60
N ALA A 131 9.79 -10.83 5.80
CA ALA A 131 8.38 -11.17 5.96
C ALA A 131 7.48 -9.98 5.56
N VAL A 132 6.45 -10.23 4.74
CA VAL A 132 5.52 -9.21 4.25
C VAL A 132 4.82 -8.49 5.39
N VAL A 133 4.52 -9.19 6.49
CA VAL A 133 3.91 -8.65 7.71
C VAL A 133 4.75 -7.53 8.37
N ASN A 134 6.04 -7.45 8.06
CA ASN A 134 6.94 -6.40 8.57
C ASN A 134 7.05 -5.20 7.60
N LEU A 135 6.36 -5.24 6.46
CA LEU A 135 6.33 -4.19 5.44
C LEU A 135 4.96 -3.51 5.35
N ILE A 136 3.89 -4.23 5.72
CA ILE A 136 2.53 -3.73 5.77
C ILE A 136 1.95 -3.93 7.18
N ASN A 137 1.19 -2.94 7.65
CA ASN A 137 0.62 -2.93 9.00
C ASN A 137 -0.65 -3.80 9.06
N LEU A 138 -0.48 -5.12 9.02
CA LEU A 138 -1.56 -6.07 9.20
C LEU A 138 -2.02 -6.12 10.65
N ARG A 139 -3.32 -6.35 10.86
CA ARG A 139 -3.89 -6.61 12.18
C ARG A 139 -3.57 -8.05 12.62
N ALA A 140 -3.78 -8.31 13.92
CA ALA A 140 -3.75 -9.68 14.42
C ALA A 140 -4.74 -10.56 13.66
N ASP A 141 -4.32 -11.79 13.32
CA ASP A 141 -5.09 -12.79 12.55
C ASP A 141 -5.47 -12.40 11.11
N GLU A 142 -4.97 -11.27 10.62
CA GLU A 142 -5.17 -10.83 9.25
C GLU A 142 -4.22 -11.56 8.31
N LYS A 143 -4.78 -12.20 7.28
CA LYS A 143 -4.05 -13.02 6.31
C LYS A 143 -4.21 -12.45 4.91
N ILE A 144 -3.10 -12.41 4.17
CA ILE A 144 -3.09 -12.01 2.77
C ILE A 144 -3.70 -13.13 1.94
N MET A 145 -4.69 -12.79 1.11
CA MET A 145 -5.41 -13.73 0.24
C MET A 145 -5.00 -13.57 -1.23
N ALA A 146 -4.75 -12.32 -1.66
CA ALA A 146 -4.35 -12.03 -3.03
C ALA A 146 -3.35 -10.88 -3.07
N ILE A 147 -2.48 -10.94 -4.08
CA ILE A 147 -1.46 -9.94 -4.35
C ILE A 147 -1.57 -9.59 -5.83
N ILE A 148 -1.76 -8.32 -6.12
CA ILE A 148 -2.06 -7.82 -7.46
C ILE A 148 -1.07 -6.69 -7.78
N PRO A 149 -0.16 -6.88 -8.75
CA PRO A 149 0.67 -5.79 -9.23
C PRO A 149 -0.16 -4.84 -10.11
N THR A 150 0.10 -3.54 -9.99
CA THR A 150 -0.45 -2.52 -10.87
C THR A 150 0.57 -1.41 -11.14
N SER A 151 0.66 -0.97 -12.40
CA SER A 151 1.51 0.14 -12.84
C SER A 151 0.81 1.49 -12.77
N ASP A 152 -0.52 1.48 -12.82
CA ASP A 152 -1.38 2.67 -12.82
C ASP A 152 -2.65 2.41 -11.99
N PHE A 153 -3.44 3.46 -11.78
CA PHE A 153 -4.76 3.40 -11.15
C PHE A 153 -5.84 3.91 -12.10
N ASP A 154 -5.80 3.42 -13.34
CA ASP A 154 -6.74 3.82 -14.40
C ASP A 154 -8.20 3.49 -14.01
N GLU A 155 -9.10 4.46 -14.17
CA GLU A 155 -10.54 4.32 -13.90
C GLU A 155 -11.23 3.24 -14.74
N ALA A 156 -10.68 2.93 -15.92
CA ALA A 156 -11.17 1.85 -16.78
C ALA A 156 -10.93 0.46 -16.19
N LYS A 157 -10.01 0.33 -15.22
CA LYS A 157 -9.70 -0.91 -14.51
C LYS A 157 -10.52 -1.00 -13.24
N SER A 158 -10.86 -2.23 -12.84
CA SER A 158 -11.60 -2.47 -11.60
C SER A 158 -11.13 -3.75 -10.92
N LEU A 159 -11.22 -3.75 -9.59
CA LEU A 159 -11.03 -4.94 -8.78
C LEU A 159 -12.40 -5.55 -8.49
N THR A 160 -12.51 -6.87 -8.71
CA THR A 160 -13.72 -7.62 -8.35
C THR A 160 -13.38 -8.58 -7.20
N PHE A 161 -14.12 -8.43 -6.10
CA PHE A 161 -13.99 -9.21 -4.88
C PHE A 161 -15.09 -10.26 -4.81
N PHE A 162 -14.73 -11.46 -4.38
CA PHE A 162 -15.64 -12.58 -4.19
C PHE A 162 -15.55 -13.03 -2.74
N THR A 163 -16.68 -13.03 -2.04
CA THR A 163 -16.76 -13.48 -0.65
C THR A 163 -17.31 -14.89 -0.55
N LYS A 164 -17.02 -15.58 0.57
CA LYS A 164 -17.55 -16.94 0.84
C LYS A 164 -19.07 -17.01 0.88
N ASN A 165 -19.74 -15.89 1.20
CA ASN A 165 -21.20 -15.80 1.25
C ASN A 165 -21.84 -15.51 -0.12
N GLY A 166 -21.05 -15.56 -1.21
CA GLY A 166 -21.53 -15.30 -2.56
C GLY A 166 -21.75 -13.81 -2.90
N ILE A 167 -21.36 -12.89 -2.02
CA ILE A 167 -21.39 -11.46 -2.31
C ILE A 167 -20.22 -11.13 -3.23
N VAL A 168 -20.52 -10.46 -4.34
CA VAL A 168 -19.55 -9.94 -5.30
C VAL A 168 -19.57 -8.43 -5.24
N LYS A 169 -18.40 -7.82 -5.09
CA LYS A 169 -18.22 -6.35 -5.12
C LYS A 169 -17.24 -5.99 -6.21
N ARG A 170 -17.56 -4.98 -7.02
CA ARG A 170 -16.64 -4.42 -8.01
C ARG A 170 -16.40 -2.96 -7.67
N THR A 171 -15.13 -2.58 -7.62
CA THR A 171 -14.69 -1.23 -7.27
C THR A 171 -13.68 -0.75 -8.31
N SER A 172 -13.78 0.51 -8.72
CA SER A 172 -12.81 1.09 -9.66
C SER A 172 -11.42 1.11 -9.05
N LEU A 173 -10.40 0.94 -9.88
CA LEU A 173 -9.01 0.94 -9.40
C LEU A 173 -8.59 2.33 -8.89
N SER A 174 -9.16 3.40 -9.40
CA SER A 174 -8.86 4.78 -8.99
C SER A 174 -9.16 5.06 -7.51
N GLU A 175 -10.13 4.36 -6.91
CA GLU A 175 -10.43 4.45 -5.47
C GLU A 175 -9.26 3.98 -4.60
N PHE A 176 -8.31 3.23 -5.17
CA PHE A 176 -7.13 2.69 -4.49
C PHE A 176 -5.86 3.49 -4.77
N SER A 177 -5.95 4.62 -5.47
CA SER A 177 -4.79 5.45 -5.88
C SER A 177 -4.02 6.08 -4.72
N ASN A 178 -4.69 6.38 -3.62
CA ASN A 178 -4.07 7.05 -2.47
C ASN A 178 -4.49 6.39 -1.14
N ILE A 179 -3.82 5.29 -0.81
CA ILE A 179 -4.10 4.54 0.42
C ILE A 179 -3.05 4.85 1.47
N ARG A 180 -3.50 5.11 2.70
CA ARG A 180 -2.63 5.29 3.86
C ARG A 180 -1.96 3.98 4.25
N SER A 181 -0.88 4.05 5.04
CA SER A 181 -0.17 2.86 5.54
C SER A 181 -1.04 1.86 6.31
N ASN A 182 -2.16 2.30 6.88
CA ASN A 182 -3.12 1.47 7.61
C ASN A 182 -4.10 0.69 6.71
N GLY A 183 -3.98 0.83 5.39
CA GLY A 183 -4.87 0.20 4.43
C GLY A 183 -6.21 0.92 4.28
N VAL A 184 -7.01 0.45 3.34
CA VAL A 184 -8.39 0.88 3.09
C VAL A 184 -9.32 -0.33 3.05
N ARG A 185 -10.57 -0.14 3.48
CA ARG A 185 -11.57 -1.19 3.37
C ARG A 185 -12.04 -1.30 1.93
N ALA A 186 -11.79 -2.45 1.33
CA ALA A 186 -12.08 -2.73 -0.07
C ALA A 186 -13.52 -3.15 -0.34
#